data_AF-A0A7J3KIN6-F1
#
_entry.id   AF-A0A7J3KIN6-F1
#
_cell.length_a   1.000
_cell.length_b   1.000
_cell.length_c   1.000
_cell.angle_alpha   90.00
_cell.angle_beta   90.00
_cell.angle_gamma   90.00
#
_symmetry.space_group_name_H-M   'P 1'
#
loop_
_entity.id
_entity.type
_entity.pdbx_description
1 polymer ?
#
loop_
_entity_poly.entity_id
_entity_poly.type
_entity_poly.pdbx_seq_one_letter_code
_entity_poly.pdbx_strand_id
1 'polypeptide(L)'
;MMRTIEVFLVILIITGAFIIASFYAVLPVPRRVSPLNLRRLALTTLQVLDSDYSLSSIVFKNPSDPDYEQAWSQLQVALSALLPPNIVYNLTVYAVRGDGEEQLYIPLKSISNAESLGIQSEASSYLVASSNVTFRVIPEKIGNVGGVGGTLYILNCSDARGWWITGYSAHTLAQDLYNLLSSYFQKTVMVQNTNQLAKILNGTSLQGEVVQGAVIINTFGEAVPIPAGYYATQGYDSQARSYAKYCYLLGQRVRLYNFTWVSIVGYPLYYVSNVNLFPDGHNTWGIYGMRDVGPAGLNAFLQGLDGKSYSYNSNWITNDVGVVQLSPTAVYYCNYYGIYPSPRQTATRALSASILTTYNLPESRVVYVFNKVYKNNDWWMPGAVFRHVAAGDNKVTGSFFALGLTRTPDIRLTALGLLCAFKPRLYRSVYTAVDATRLVVLQLGQVGGV
;
A
#
# COMPACT_ATOMS: atom_id res chain seq x y z
N MET A 1 -26.93 -52.70 55.57
CA MET A 1 -27.91 -52.60 54.47
C MET A 1 -27.66 -51.40 53.56
N MET A 2 -27.31 -50.22 54.10
CA MET A 2 -27.00 -49.00 53.31
C MET A 2 -25.78 -49.16 52.37
N ARG A 3 -24.68 -49.78 52.84
CA ARG A 3 -23.49 -50.07 52.02
C ARG A 3 -23.75 -50.97 50.80
N THR A 4 -24.74 -51.87 50.87
CA THR A 4 -25.05 -52.79 49.78
C THR A 4 -25.77 -52.08 48.64
N ILE A 5 -26.61 -51.10 48.97
CA ILE A 5 -27.34 -50.27 48.00
C ILE A 5 -26.38 -49.31 47.29
N GLU A 6 -25.46 -48.68 48.02
CA GLU A 6 -24.44 -47.79 47.42
C GLU A 6 -23.53 -48.54 46.44
N VAL A 7 -23.05 -49.73 46.81
CA VAL A 7 -22.20 -50.55 45.91
C VAL A 7 -22.97 -50.94 44.65
N PHE A 8 -24.24 -51.29 44.78
CA PHE A 8 -25.08 -51.64 43.63
C PHE A 8 -25.32 -50.44 42.69
N LEU A 9 -25.52 -49.24 43.25
CA LEU A 9 -25.68 -48.00 42.50
C LEU A 9 -24.39 -47.60 41.77
N VAL A 10 -23.23 -47.74 42.40
CA VAL A 10 -21.92 -47.48 41.77
C VAL A 10 -21.68 -48.44 40.60
N ILE A 11 -22.00 -49.72 40.76
CA ILE A 11 -21.90 -50.70 39.67
C ILE A 11 -22.79 -50.29 38.50
N LEU A 12 -24.04 -49.90 38.76
CA LEU A 12 -24.97 -49.44 37.72
C LEU A 12 -24.47 -48.20 36.97
N ILE A 13 -23.91 -47.22 37.69
CA ILE A 13 -23.37 -45.99 37.09
C ILE A 13 -22.13 -46.31 36.23
N ILE A 14 -21.20 -47.13 36.73
CA ILE A 14 -19.99 -47.51 35.98
C ILE A 14 -20.37 -48.33 34.73
N THR A 15 -21.31 -49.26 34.87
CA THR A 15 -21.77 -50.10 33.75
C THR A 15 -22.51 -49.26 32.71
N GLY A 16 -23.35 -48.32 33.14
CA GLY A 16 -24.04 -47.38 32.26
C GLY A 16 -23.08 -46.46 31.51
N ALA A 17 -22.08 -45.90 32.21
CA ALA A 17 -21.04 -45.08 31.61
C ALA A 17 -20.19 -45.87 30.60
N PHE A 18 -19.88 -47.14 30.90
CA PHE A 18 -19.16 -48.03 29.99
C PHE A 18 -19.97 -48.35 28.73
N ILE A 19 -21.27 -48.62 28.86
CA ILE A 19 -22.15 -48.90 27.70
C ILE A 19 -22.28 -47.64 26.83
N ILE A 20 -22.51 -46.47 27.41
CA ILE A 20 -22.63 -45.21 26.66
C ILE A 20 -21.30 -44.88 25.97
N ALA A 21 -20.16 -44.98 26.67
CA ALA A 21 -18.84 -44.77 26.06
C ALA A 21 -18.56 -45.78 24.94
N SER A 22 -19.03 -47.03 25.07
CA SER A 22 -18.86 -48.07 24.05
C SER A 22 -19.73 -47.84 22.80
N PHE A 23 -20.90 -47.20 22.95
CA PHE A 23 -21.72 -46.78 21.80
C PHE A 23 -21.14 -45.57 21.05
N TYR A 24 -20.41 -44.68 21.74
CA TYR A 24 -19.76 -43.51 21.13
C TYR A 24 -18.29 -43.75 20.74
N ALA A 25 -17.68 -44.85 21.20
CA ALA A 25 -16.38 -45.30 20.73
C ALA A 25 -16.53 -45.99 19.37
N VAL A 26 -16.63 -45.19 18.31
CA VAL A 26 -16.48 -45.68 16.94
C VAL A 26 -15.02 -46.07 16.75
N LEU A 27 -14.68 -47.34 16.98
CA LEU A 27 -13.46 -47.92 16.44
C LEU A 27 -13.60 -47.96 14.91
N PRO A 28 -12.62 -47.45 14.14
CA PRO A 28 -12.69 -47.51 12.68
C PRO A 28 -12.80 -48.97 12.25
N VAL A 29 -13.83 -49.27 11.45
CA VAL A 29 -14.07 -50.62 10.93
C VAL A 29 -12.84 -51.07 10.14
N PRO A 30 -12.12 -52.13 10.56
CA PRO A 30 -10.99 -52.64 9.81
C PRO A 30 -11.52 -53.55 8.71
N ARG A 31 -11.99 -52.96 7.59
CA ARG A 31 -12.23 -53.61 6.28
C ARG A 31 -12.87 -52.60 5.32
N ARG A 32 -12.03 -51.67 4.85
CA ARG A 32 -12.05 -51.01 3.54
C ARG A 32 -10.97 -49.93 3.61
N VAL A 33 -9.78 -50.25 3.08
CA VAL A 33 -8.85 -49.20 2.66
C VAL A 33 -9.68 -48.28 1.77
N SER A 34 -9.80 -46.99 2.10
CA SER A 34 -10.55 -46.03 1.28
C SER A 34 -10.13 -46.26 -0.17
N PRO A 35 -11.07 -46.40 -1.13
CA PRO A 35 -10.68 -46.43 -2.53
C PRO A 35 -9.79 -45.22 -2.80
N LEU A 36 -8.66 -45.45 -3.48
CA LEU A 36 -7.74 -44.40 -3.88
C LEU A 36 -8.57 -43.35 -4.63
N ASN A 37 -8.69 -42.16 -4.06
CA ASN A 37 -9.39 -41.05 -4.70
C ASN A 37 -8.48 -40.52 -5.81
N LEU A 38 -8.64 -41.07 -7.01
CA LEU A 38 -7.78 -40.82 -8.16
C LEU A 38 -7.78 -39.34 -8.54
N ARG A 39 -8.92 -38.64 -8.43
CA ARG A 39 -9.01 -37.19 -8.64
C ARG A 39 -8.17 -36.40 -7.65
N ARG A 40 -8.23 -36.73 -6.35
CA ARG A 40 -7.43 -36.06 -5.32
C ARG A 40 -5.95 -36.36 -5.51
N LEU A 41 -5.60 -37.61 -5.82
CA LEU A 41 -4.24 -38.01 -6.13
C LEU A 41 -3.70 -37.19 -7.32
N ALA A 42 -4.45 -37.12 -8.43
CA ALA A 42 -4.08 -36.35 -9.61
C ALA A 42 -3.83 -34.86 -9.28
N LEU A 43 -4.73 -34.23 -8.51
CA LEU A 43 -4.56 -32.84 -8.10
C LEU A 43 -3.30 -32.63 -7.24
N THR A 44 -3.09 -33.49 -6.23
CA THR A 44 -1.92 -33.38 -5.35
C THR A 44 -0.62 -33.63 -6.10
N THR A 45 -0.60 -34.56 -7.05
CA THR A 45 0.57 -34.81 -7.90
C THR A 45 0.91 -33.60 -8.75
N LEU A 46 -0.09 -32.96 -9.38
CA LEU A 46 0.11 -31.72 -10.14
C LEU A 46 0.63 -30.58 -9.26
N GLN A 47 0.10 -30.42 -8.04
CA GLN A 47 0.56 -29.41 -7.08
C GLN A 47 1.99 -29.65 -6.62
N VAL A 48 2.39 -30.90 -6.38
CA VAL A 48 3.76 -31.26 -5.99
C VAL A 48 4.74 -31.05 -7.15
N LEU A 49 4.36 -31.40 -8.37
CA LEU A 49 5.19 -31.12 -9.55
C LEU A 49 5.38 -29.62 -9.80
N ASP A 50 4.47 -28.78 -9.34
CA ASP A 50 4.52 -27.33 -9.51
C ASP A 50 4.97 -26.56 -8.27
N SER A 51 5.31 -27.22 -7.15
CA SER A 51 5.61 -26.54 -5.88
C SER A 51 6.79 -25.57 -5.98
N ASP A 52 7.78 -25.90 -6.84
CA ASP A 52 8.93 -25.06 -7.18
C ASP A 52 8.89 -24.55 -8.63
N TYR A 53 7.68 -24.46 -9.21
CA TYR A 53 7.44 -24.06 -10.60
C TYR A 53 8.05 -24.98 -11.66
N SER A 54 8.47 -26.20 -11.30
CA SER A 54 9.07 -27.17 -12.23
C SER A 54 8.09 -27.54 -13.35
N LEU A 55 6.85 -27.90 -13.01
CA LEU A 55 5.79 -28.16 -14.00
C LEU A 55 5.56 -26.94 -14.89
N SER A 56 5.35 -25.76 -14.29
CA SER A 56 5.19 -24.49 -15.02
C SER A 56 6.34 -24.23 -15.99
N SER A 57 7.60 -24.43 -15.58
CA SER A 57 8.76 -24.17 -16.43
C SER A 57 8.82 -25.07 -17.67
N ILE A 58 8.40 -26.34 -17.53
CA ILE A 58 8.47 -27.34 -18.60
C ILE A 58 7.33 -27.14 -19.61
N VAL A 59 6.12 -26.86 -19.15
CA VAL A 59 4.95 -26.74 -20.05
C VAL A 59 4.95 -25.45 -20.88
N PHE A 60 5.73 -24.45 -20.49
CA PHE A 60 5.93 -23.21 -21.24
C PHE A 60 7.24 -23.19 -22.06
N LYS A 61 8.02 -24.28 -22.05
CA LYS A 61 9.29 -24.37 -22.76
C LYS A 61 9.08 -24.38 -24.28
N ASN A 62 9.94 -23.69 -25.02
CA ASN A 62 9.77 -23.57 -26.46
C ASN A 62 10.17 -24.89 -27.15
N PRO A 63 9.35 -25.45 -28.07
CA PRO A 63 9.72 -26.64 -28.83
C PRO A 63 11.02 -26.51 -29.63
N SER A 64 11.46 -25.27 -29.91
CA SER A 64 12.74 -24.99 -30.58
C SER A 64 13.95 -25.03 -29.63
N ASP A 65 13.75 -25.15 -28.31
CA ASP A 65 14.84 -25.24 -27.34
C ASP A 65 15.52 -26.63 -27.41
N PRO A 66 16.87 -26.69 -27.40
CA PRO A 66 17.60 -27.95 -27.58
C PRO A 66 17.38 -28.98 -26.47
N ASP A 67 16.90 -28.55 -25.30
CA ASP A 67 16.62 -29.38 -24.14
C ASP A 67 15.11 -29.59 -23.89
N TYR A 68 14.26 -29.24 -24.87
CA TYR A 68 12.80 -29.39 -24.79
C TYR A 68 12.40 -30.85 -24.52
N GLU A 69 12.85 -31.80 -25.35
CA GLU A 69 12.49 -33.21 -25.17
C GLU A 69 13.07 -33.82 -23.89
N GLN A 70 14.26 -33.37 -23.47
CA GLN A 70 14.85 -33.80 -22.20
C GLN A 70 14.00 -33.34 -21.00
N ALA A 71 13.48 -32.12 -21.04
CA ALA A 71 12.63 -31.57 -19.98
C ALA A 71 11.30 -32.34 -19.85
N TRP A 72 10.68 -32.69 -20.98
CA TRP A 72 9.46 -33.52 -20.97
C TRP A 72 9.72 -34.95 -20.49
N SER A 73 10.86 -35.54 -20.83
CA SER A 73 11.27 -36.84 -20.30
C SER A 73 11.48 -36.80 -18.79
N GLN A 74 12.15 -35.76 -18.26
CA GLN A 74 12.31 -35.56 -16.82
C GLN A 74 10.96 -35.41 -16.09
N LEU A 75 10.00 -34.68 -16.68
CA LEU A 75 8.64 -34.59 -16.15
C LEU A 75 7.96 -35.95 -16.09
N GLN A 76 8.13 -36.78 -17.13
CA GLN A 76 7.57 -38.14 -17.16
C GLN A 76 8.19 -39.04 -16.07
N VAL A 77 9.49 -38.94 -15.84
CA VAL A 77 10.17 -39.66 -14.74
C VAL A 77 9.63 -39.19 -13.38
N ALA A 78 9.55 -37.87 -13.15
CA ALA A 78 9.05 -37.30 -11.90
C ALA A 78 7.58 -37.70 -11.64
N LEU A 79 6.73 -37.64 -12.67
CA LEU A 79 5.33 -38.08 -12.60
C LEU A 79 5.22 -39.57 -12.25
N SER A 80 6.06 -40.41 -12.85
CA SER A 80 6.08 -41.85 -12.58
C SER A 80 6.61 -42.17 -11.17
N ALA A 81 7.50 -41.34 -10.62
CA ALA A 81 8.00 -41.48 -9.25
C ALA A 81 7.00 -41.04 -8.18
N LEU A 82 6.10 -40.10 -8.51
CA LEU A 82 5.07 -39.58 -7.60
C LEU A 82 3.79 -40.43 -7.57
N LEU A 83 3.58 -41.29 -8.58
CA LEU A 83 2.40 -42.14 -8.69
C LEU A 83 2.70 -43.56 -8.18
N PRO A 84 1.73 -44.20 -7.49
CA PRO A 84 1.86 -45.60 -7.11
C PRO A 84 2.06 -46.52 -8.34
N PRO A 85 2.77 -47.66 -8.21
CA PRO A 85 3.10 -48.54 -9.34
C PRO A 85 1.90 -49.12 -10.10
N ASN A 86 0.72 -49.13 -9.47
CA ASN A 86 -0.52 -49.66 -10.03
C ASN A 86 -1.41 -48.59 -10.69
N ILE A 87 -0.90 -47.37 -10.89
CA ILE A 87 -1.60 -46.26 -11.52
C ILE A 87 -1.07 -46.04 -12.94
N VAL A 88 -2.00 -45.99 -13.89
CA VAL A 88 -1.75 -45.50 -15.25
C VAL A 88 -2.18 -44.04 -15.34
N TYR A 89 -1.52 -43.26 -16.19
CA TYR A 89 -1.78 -41.84 -16.34
C TYR A 89 -1.76 -41.39 -17.80
N ASN A 90 -2.53 -40.35 -18.08
CA ASN A 90 -2.37 -39.50 -19.24
C ASN A 90 -2.38 -38.04 -18.78
N LEU A 91 -1.29 -37.33 -19.04
CA LEU A 91 -1.17 -35.91 -18.79
C LEU A 91 -1.23 -35.17 -20.11
N THR A 92 -2.20 -34.27 -20.27
CA THR A 92 -2.35 -33.43 -21.46
C THR A 92 -2.27 -31.96 -21.06
N VAL A 93 -1.49 -31.18 -21.80
CA VAL A 93 -1.37 -29.74 -21.63
C VAL A 93 -2.10 -29.01 -22.73
N TYR A 94 -2.93 -28.06 -22.36
CA TYR A 94 -3.69 -27.21 -23.28
C TYR A 94 -3.25 -25.75 -23.16
N ALA A 95 -3.15 -25.08 -24.31
CA ALA A 95 -3.12 -23.62 -24.38
C ALA A 95 -4.54 -23.07 -24.15
N VAL A 96 -4.68 -22.10 -23.24
CA VAL A 96 -5.92 -21.38 -23.01
C VAL A 96 -5.93 -20.14 -23.92
N ARG A 97 -6.94 -20.00 -24.80
CA ARG A 97 -7.11 -18.81 -25.65
C ARG A 97 -8.15 -17.84 -25.09
N GLY A 98 -8.04 -16.57 -25.46
CA GLY A 98 -8.92 -15.49 -25.02
C GLY A 98 -10.28 -15.46 -25.73
N ASP A 99 -11.19 -14.61 -25.26
CA ASP A 99 -12.55 -14.49 -25.78
C ASP A 99 -12.58 -14.11 -27.27
N GLY A 100 -13.32 -14.87 -28.09
CA GLY A 100 -13.58 -14.56 -29.50
C GLY A 100 -13.16 -15.64 -30.52
N GLU A 101 -12.59 -16.76 -30.08
CA GLU A 101 -12.18 -17.87 -30.95
C GLU A 101 -13.02 -19.14 -30.75
N GLU A 102 -13.16 -19.97 -31.79
CA GLU A 102 -14.04 -21.16 -31.82
C GLU A 102 -13.65 -22.28 -30.82
N GLN A 103 -12.40 -22.31 -30.35
CA GLN A 103 -11.91 -23.32 -29.38
C GLN A 103 -11.16 -22.67 -28.21
N LEU A 104 -11.68 -22.86 -27.00
CA LEU A 104 -11.13 -22.33 -25.74
C LEU A 104 -9.81 -23.00 -25.32
N TYR A 105 -9.59 -24.26 -25.72
CA TYR A 105 -8.43 -25.07 -25.33
C TYR A 105 -7.82 -25.77 -26.53
N ILE A 106 -6.52 -25.56 -26.77
CA ILE A 106 -5.78 -26.23 -27.85
C ILE A 106 -4.76 -27.19 -27.23
N PRO A 107 -4.81 -28.50 -27.52
CA PRO A 107 -3.83 -29.44 -26.99
C PRO A 107 -2.44 -29.11 -27.55
N LEU A 108 -1.44 -29.08 -26.66
CA LEU A 108 -0.05 -28.81 -26.99
C LEU A 108 0.79 -30.09 -27.01
N LYS A 109 0.78 -30.82 -25.89
CA LYS A 109 1.55 -32.07 -25.73
C LYS A 109 0.84 -32.98 -24.73
N SER A 110 0.97 -34.28 -24.95
CA SER A 110 0.46 -35.33 -24.06
C SER A 110 1.57 -36.32 -23.75
N ILE A 111 1.63 -36.78 -22.50
CA ILE A 111 2.48 -37.88 -22.07
C ILE A 111 1.60 -38.93 -21.38
N SER A 112 1.80 -40.20 -21.73
CA SER A 112 1.04 -41.32 -21.17
C SER A 112 1.98 -42.48 -20.89
N ASN A 113 1.64 -43.29 -19.89
CA ASN A 113 2.32 -44.58 -19.63
C ASN A 113 1.46 -45.79 -20.02
N ALA A 114 0.29 -45.58 -20.63
CA ALA A 114 -0.60 -46.64 -21.10
C ALA A 114 -1.32 -46.26 -22.40
N GLU A 115 -1.64 -47.25 -23.23
CA GLU A 115 -2.44 -47.06 -24.45
C GLU A 115 -3.92 -46.75 -24.13
N SER A 116 -4.42 -47.21 -22.97
CA SER A 116 -5.77 -46.96 -22.48
C SER A 116 -5.81 -46.93 -20.95
N LEU A 117 -6.63 -46.04 -20.38
CA LEU A 117 -6.74 -45.82 -18.93
C LEU A 117 -7.80 -46.71 -18.25
N GLY A 118 -8.45 -47.61 -18.99
CA GLY A 118 -9.46 -48.53 -18.47
C GLY A 118 -10.80 -47.87 -18.10
N ILE A 119 -11.69 -48.64 -17.46
CA ILE A 119 -13.10 -48.27 -17.19
C ILE A 119 -13.23 -47.37 -15.94
N GLN A 120 -12.26 -47.40 -15.03
CA GLN A 120 -12.24 -46.57 -13.81
C GLN A 120 -11.09 -45.56 -13.88
N SER A 121 -11.33 -44.45 -14.58
CA SER A 121 -10.40 -43.32 -14.64
C SER A 121 -11.04 -42.05 -14.10
N GLU A 122 -10.27 -41.24 -13.38
CA GLU A 122 -10.67 -39.89 -12.97
C GLU A 122 -9.63 -38.87 -13.43
N ALA A 123 -10.07 -37.65 -13.71
CA ALA A 123 -9.20 -36.55 -14.12
C ALA A 123 -9.25 -35.39 -13.13
N SER A 124 -8.13 -34.71 -12.98
CA SER A 124 -8.06 -33.40 -12.35
C SER A 124 -7.34 -32.41 -13.27
N SER A 125 -7.80 -31.17 -13.25
CA SER A 125 -7.22 -30.06 -13.99
C SER A 125 -6.50 -29.10 -13.04
N TYR A 126 -5.37 -28.56 -13.49
CA TYR A 126 -4.57 -27.58 -12.76
C TYR A 126 -4.11 -26.48 -13.72
N LEU A 127 -4.34 -25.22 -13.36
CA LEU A 127 -3.95 -24.06 -14.17
C LEU A 127 -2.55 -23.62 -13.74
N VAL A 128 -1.65 -23.52 -14.70
CA VAL A 128 -0.27 -23.05 -14.50
C VAL A 128 -0.04 -21.78 -15.30
N ALA A 129 0.67 -20.83 -14.68
CA ALA A 129 1.02 -19.55 -15.29
C ALA A 129 2.47 -19.57 -15.76
N SER A 130 2.76 -18.86 -16.86
CA SER A 130 4.14 -18.70 -17.32
C SER A 130 4.98 -17.98 -16.26
N SER A 131 6.25 -18.35 -16.14
CA SER A 131 7.23 -17.54 -15.37
C SER A 131 7.40 -16.13 -15.93
N ASN A 132 6.93 -15.88 -17.16
CA ASN A 132 6.95 -14.58 -17.83
C ASN A 132 5.64 -13.78 -17.67
N VAL A 133 4.71 -14.22 -16.81
CA VAL A 133 3.52 -13.41 -16.48
C VAL A 133 3.92 -12.31 -15.51
N THR A 134 4.12 -11.10 -16.04
CA THR A 134 4.09 -9.90 -15.21
C THR A 134 2.63 -9.61 -14.86
N PHE A 135 2.22 -9.89 -13.62
CA PHE A 135 0.94 -9.39 -13.12
C PHE A 135 1.01 -7.87 -13.11
N ARG A 136 0.40 -7.22 -14.10
CA ARG A 136 0.27 -5.78 -14.07
C ARG A 136 -0.81 -5.43 -13.06
N VAL A 137 -0.37 -4.92 -11.92
CA VAL A 137 -1.27 -4.36 -10.93
C VAL A 137 -1.67 -2.97 -11.38
N ILE A 138 -2.95 -2.76 -11.61
CA ILE A 138 -3.50 -1.44 -11.93
C ILE A 138 -4.17 -0.90 -10.66
N PRO A 139 -3.62 0.15 -10.03
CA PRO A 139 -4.28 0.76 -8.89
C PRO A 139 -5.55 1.47 -9.32
N GLU A 140 -6.58 1.38 -8.48
CA GLU A 140 -7.70 2.30 -8.49
C GLU A 140 -7.17 3.72 -8.39
N LYS A 141 -7.60 4.58 -9.31
CA LYS A 141 -7.24 5.98 -9.28
C LYS A 141 -8.00 6.67 -8.15
N ILE A 142 -7.26 7.35 -7.28
CA ILE A 142 -7.82 8.25 -6.27
C ILE A 142 -8.68 9.30 -7.01
N GLY A 143 -9.90 9.53 -6.52
CA GLY A 143 -10.88 10.45 -7.12
C GLY A 143 -11.86 9.82 -8.11
N ASN A 144 -11.72 8.53 -8.45
CA ASN A 144 -12.66 7.83 -9.36
C ASN A 144 -14.08 7.75 -8.81
N VAL A 145 -14.23 7.51 -7.51
CA VAL A 145 -15.52 7.33 -6.86
C VAL A 145 -15.96 8.68 -6.31
N GLY A 146 -16.92 9.34 -6.98
CA GLY A 146 -17.56 10.57 -6.51
C GLY A 146 -17.11 11.89 -7.15
N GLY A 147 -16.21 11.87 -8.14
CA GLY A 147 -15.90 13.03 -9.01
C GLY A 147 -15.22 14.24 -8.33
N VAL A 148 -14.84 14.12 -7.06
CA VAL A 148 -14.12 15.16 -6.29
C VAL A 148 -12.77 14.60 -5.83
N GLY A 149 -11.71 15.39 -5.98
CA GLY A 149 -10.34 14.97 -5.69
C GLY A 149 -9.68 14.20 -6.84
N GLY A 150 -8.55 13.55 -6.55
CA GLY A 150 -7.80 12.74 -7.53
C GLY A 150 -6.71 13.48 -8.31
N THR A 151 -6.57 14.78 -8.08
CA THR A 151 -5.44 15.57 -8.56
C THR A 151 -4.29 15.55 -7.54
N LEU A 152 -3.08 15.27 -8.03
CA LEU A 152 -1.84 15.39 -7.29
C LEU A 152 -1.00 16.54 -7.87
N TYR A 153 -0.80 17.60 -7.08
CA TYR A 153 0.18 18.63 -7.36
C TYR A 153 1.49 18.33 -6.64
N ILE A 154 2.59 18.34 -7.38
CA ILE A 154 3.93 18.20 -6.82
C ILE A 154 4.65 19.51 -7.06
N LEU A 155 5.10 20.17 -5.98
CA LEU A 155 5.79 21.44 -6.13
C LEU A 155 7.14 21.23 -6.79
N ASN A 156 7.41 22.00 -7.84
CA ASN A 156 8.65 21.97 -8.62
C ASN A 156 9.07 23.41 -9.00
N CYS A 157 8.81 24.36 -8.10
CA CYS A 157 8.96 25.80 -8.35
C CYS A 157 10.43 26.19 -8.61
N SER A 158 10.76 26.57 -9.85
CA SER A 158 12.12 26.99 -10.24
C SER A 158 12.57 28.30 -9.59
N ASP A 159 11.61 29.11 -9.14
CA ASP A 159 11.78 30.39 -8.48
C ASP A 159 11.77 30.30 -6.94
N ALA A 160 11.91 29.09 -6.38
CA ALA A 160 12.04 28.85 -4.95
C ALA A 160 13.23 27.95 -4.63
N ARG A 161 13.66 27.96 -3.38
CA ARG A 161 14.81 27.19 -2.86
C ARG A 161 14.34 26.26 -1.76
N GLY A 162 14.81 25.02 -1.81
CA GLY A 162 14.52 24.00 -0.80
C GLY A 162 15.49 24.08 0.37
N TRP A 163 15.05 23.60 1.53
CA TRP A 163 15.89 23.50 2.72
C TRP A 163 15.62 22.20 3.47
N TRP A 164 16.66 21.65 4.10
CA TRP A 164 16.55 20.47 4.96
C TRP A 164 16.05 19.20 4.22
N ILE A 165 16.54 19.02 2.99
CA ILE A 165 16.26 17.88 2.09
C ILE A 165 17.57 17.20 1.64
N THR A 166 18.43 16.82 2.60
CA THR A 166 19.75 16.27 2.31
C THR A 166 19.67 15.07 1.36
N GLY A 167 20.56 15.03 0.37
CA GLY A 167 20.57 14.00 -0.69
C GLY A 167 19.65 14.32 -1.88
N TYR A 168 18.86 15.39 -1.79
CA TYR A 168 17.92 15.81 -2.82
C TYR A 168 18.04 17.31 -3.13
N SER A 169 17.69 17.65 -4.37
CA SER A 169 17.15 18.98 -4.69
C SER A 169 15.62 18.90 -4.66
N ALA A 170 14.94 20.02 -4.52
CA ALA A 170 13.46 20.04 -4.61
C ALA A 170 12.96 19.42 -5.93
N HIS A 171 13.73 19.61 -7.02
CA HIS A 171 13.37 19.13 -8.35
C HIS A 171 13.56 17.61 -8.53
N THR A 172 14.70 17.07 -8.09
CA THR A 172 14.92 15.62 -8.14
C THR A 172 13.96 14.88 -7.22
N LEU A 173 13.63 15.47 -6.07
CA LEU A 173 12.64 14.93 -5.14
C LEU A 173 11.23 14.94 -5.72
N ALA A 174 10.86 16.03 -6.41
CA ALA A 174 9.60 16.13 -7.13
C ALA A 174 9.49 15.07 -8.23
N GLN A 175 10.56 14.85 -9.00
CA GLN A 175 10.59 13.85 -10.06
C GLN A 175 10.41 12.42 -9.52
N ASP A 176 11.11 12.07 -8.43
CA ASP A 176 11.00 10.75 -7.82
C ASP A 176 9.59 10.50 -7.27
N LEU A 177 8.99 11.51 -6.62
CA LEU A 177 7.60 11.43 -6.15
C LEU A 177 6.60 11.33 -7.31
N TYR A 178 6.85 12.03 -8.42
CA TYR A 178 6.05 11.91 -9.64
C TYR A 178 6.06 10.47 -10.17
N ASN A 179 7.25 9.88 -10.29
CA ASN A 179 7.43 8.51 -10.78
C ASN A 179 6.73 7.49 -9.87
N LEU A 180 6.80 7.71 -8.55
CA LEU A 180 6.23 6.78 -7.57
C LEU A 180 4.70 6.90 -7.43
N LEU A 181 4.13 8.10 -7.53
CA LEU A 181 2.72 8.35 -7.19
C LEU A 181 1.78 8.55 -8.37
N SER A 182 2.28 8.92 -9.55
CA SER A 182 1.43 9.28 -10.70
C SER A 182 0.47 8.16 -11.13
N SER A 183 0.86 6.90 -10.94
CA SER A 183 0.01 5.74 -11.22
C SER A 183 -1.22 5.66 -10.32
N TYR A 184 -1.23 6.27 -9.12
CA TYR A 184 -2.35 6.22 -8.18
C TYR A 184 -3.35 7.36 -8.30
N PHE A 185 -3.00 8.45 -8.98
CA PHE A 185 -3.85 9.63 -9.12
C PHE A 185 -4.45 9.74 -10.53
N GLN A 186 -5.62 10.37 -10.63
CA GLN A 186 -6.29 10.67 -11.89
C GLN A 186 -5.46 11.62 -12.75
N LYS A 187 -5.00 12.71 -12.13
CA LYS A 187 -4.12 13.68 -12.75
C LYS A 187 -2.96 13.97 -11.82
N THR A 188 -1.75 14.01 -12.36
CA THR A 188 -0.58 14.50 -11.65
C THR A 188 -0.01 15.71 -12.39
N VAL A 189 0.23 16.80 -11.67
CA VAL A 189 0.68 18.08 -12.24
C VAL A 189 1.91 18.56 -11.47
N MET A 190 3.00 18.77 -12.18
CA MET A 190 4.21 19.39 -11.64
C MET A 190 4.06 20.92 -11.66
N VAL A 191 4.14 21.56 -10.50
CA VAL A 191 3.95 23.01 -10.33
C VAL A 191 5.28 23.71 -10.52
N GLN A 192 5.49 24.30 -11.69
CA GLN A 192 6.81 24.73 -12.16
C GLN A 192 7.31 26.05 -11.58
N ASN A 193 6.44 26.87 -10.99
CA ASN A 193 6.82 28.15 -10.37
C ASN A 193 5.76 28.64 -9.38
N THR A 194 6.11 29.66 -8.60
CA THR A 194 5.21 30.21 -7.58
C THR A 194 3.97 30.90 -8.16
N ASN A 195 4.00 31.36 -9.43
CA ASN A 195 2.80 31.87 -10.10
C ASN A 195 1.77 30.77 -10.37
N GLN A 196 2.21 29.57 -10.76
CA GLN A 196 1.34 28.41 -10.89
C GLN A 196 0.79 27.95 -9.52
N LEU A 197 1.63 28.01 -8.48
CA LEU A 197 1.15 27.77 -7.11
C LEU A 197 0.04 28.76 -6.73
N ALA A 198 0.19 30.05 -7.07
CA ALA A 198 -0.83 31.06 -6.82
C ALA A 198 -2.19 30.70 -7.45
N LYS A 199 -2.18 30.18 -8.69
CA LYS A 199 -3.40 29.75 -9.39
C LYS A 199 -4.11 28.64 -8.62
N ILE A 200 -3.37 27.60 -8.21
CA ILE A 200 -3.94 26.47 -7.45
C ILE A 200 -4.48 26.94 -6.10
N LEU A 201 -3.74 27.78 -5.38
CA LEU A 201 -4.18 28.32 -4.08
C LEU A 201 -5.41 29.25 -4.21
N ASN A 202 -5.71 29.75 -5.41
CA ASN A 202 -6.91 30.51 -5.74
C ASN A 202 -8.00 29.64 -6.41
N GLY A 203 -7.87 28.31 -6.41
CA GLY A 203 -8.88 27.41 -6.96
C GLY A 203 -8.88 27.30 -8.48
N THR A 204 -7.85 27.80 -9.16
CA THR A 204 -7.74 27.79 -10.63
C THR A 204 -6.87 26.62 -11.10
N SER A 205 -7.40 25.81 -12.02
CA SER A 205 -6.68 24.69 -12.63
C SER A 205 -5.53 25.15 -13.52
N LEU A 206 -4.46 24.37 -13.62
CA LEU A 206 -3.33 24.59 -14.52
C LEU A 206 -3.51 23.88 -15.88
N GLN A 207 -4.17 22.72 -15.90
CA GLN A 207 -4.32 21.84 -17.06
C GLN A 207 -5.75 21.27 -17.18
N GLY A 208 -6.75 21.99 -16.66
CA GLY A 208 -8.17 21.58 -16.68
C GLY A 208 -8.56 20.53 -15.63
N GLU A 209 -7.69 20.25 -14.67
CA GLU A 209 -7.91 19.30 -13.59
C GLU A 209 -8.83 19.83 -12.48
N VAL A 210 -9.43 18.90 -11.72
CA VAL A 210 -10.23 19.25 -10.55
C VAL A 210 -9.31 19.70 -9.42
N VAL A 211 -9.42 20.97 -9.03
CA VAL A 211 -8.62 21.54 -7.92
C VAL A 211 -9.17 21.09 -6.57
N GLN A 212 -10.50 21.08 -6.39
CA GLN A 212 -11.13 20.70 -5.12
C GLN A 212 -10.72 19.28 -4.69
N GLY A 213 -10.28 19.13 -3.44
CA GLY A 213 -9.87 17.82 -2.91
C GLY A 213 -8.47 17.38 -3.33
N ALA A 214 -7.66 18.24 -3.95
CA ALA A 214 -6.34 17.87 -4.44
C ALA A 214 -5.31 17.62 -3.32
N VAL A 215 -4.30 16.81 -3.61
CA VAL A 215 -3.11 16.63 -2.78
C VAL A 215 -2.03 17.57 -3.28
N ILE A 216 -1.36 18.29 -2.38
CA ILE A 216 -0.24 19.19 -2.70
C ILE A 216 0.99 18.73 -1.91
N ILE A 217 2.03 18.27 -2.60
CA ILE A 217 3.28 17.84 -1.97
C ILE A 217 4.32 18.95 -2.01
N ASN A 218 4.72 19.42 -0.83
CA ASN A 218 5.84 20.33 -0.67
C ASN A 218 7.18 19.58 -0.69
N THR A 219 7.90 19.72 -1.80
CA THR A 219 9.22 19.11 -2.02
C THR A 219 10.39 20.00 -1.56
N PHE A 220 10.08 21.20 -1.04
CA PHE A 220 11.08 22.18 -0.60
C PHE A 220 11.48 22.01 0.87
N GLY A 221 11.09 20.90 1.49
CA GLY A 221 11.40 20.53 2.87
C GLY A 221 10.71 21.42 3.90
N GLU A 222 11.50 22.04 4.77
CA GLU A 222 10.99 23.01 5.77
C GLU A 222 10.58 24.35 5.13
N ALA A 223 11.10 24.65 3.94
CA ALA A 223 10.75 25.85 3.19
C ALA A 223 9.47 25.62 2.38
N VAL A 224 8.61 26.65 2.29
CA VAL A 224 7.40 26.64 1.48
C VAL A 224 7.51 27.72 0.41
N PRO A 225 7.36 27.38 -0.88
CA PRO A 225 7.31 28.38 -1.94
C PRO A 225 6.17 29.38 -1.69
N ILE A 226 6.46 30.68 -1.82
CA ILE A 226 5.48 31.76 -1.66
C ILE A 226 5.24 32.48 -3.00
N PRO A 227 3.99 32.52 -3.50
CA PRO A 227 3.64 33.36 -4.64
C PRO A 227 3.89 34.85 -4.37
N ALA A 228 4.45 35.53 -5.36
CA ALA A 228 4.49 36.99 -5.37
C ALA A 228 3.07 37.59 -5.42
N GLY A 229 2.94 38.89 -5.17
CA GLY A 229 1.67 39.61 -5.22
C GLY A 229 0.83 39.48 -3.94
N TYR A 230 -0.43 39.05 -4.05
CA TYR A 230 -1.38 39.02 -2.92
C TYR A 230 -0.86 38.22 -1.72
N TYR A 231 -0.28 37.05 -1.97
CA TYR A 231 0.22 36.19 -0.90
C TYR A 231 1.45 36.77 -0.20
N ALA A 232 2.31 37.50 -0.93
CA ALA A 232 3.43 38.22 -0.34
C ALA A 232 2.98 39.44 0.46
N THR A 233 2.06 40.24 -0.09
CA THR A 233 1.59 41.49 0.53
C THR A 233 0.72 41.24 1.76
N GLN A 234 -0.29 40.38 1.68
CA GLN A 234 -1.15 40.07 2.81
C GLN A 234 -0.55 39.04 3.76
N GLY A 235 0.37 38.21 3.27
CA GLY A 235 1.04 37.19 4.06
C GLY A 235 2.19 37.73 4.92
N TYR A 236 2.55 39.00 4.78
CA TYR A 236 3.49 39.66 5.67
C TYR A 236 2.76 40.26 6.89
N ASP A 237 3.16 39.85 8.09
CA ASP A 237 2.79 40.50 9.34
C ASP A 237 3.85 41.56 9.66
N SER A 238 3.46 42.84 9.54
CA SER A 238 4.35 43.96 9.83
C SER A 238 4.64 44.15 11.32
N GLN A 239 3.76 43.69 12.21
CA GLN A 239 3.96 43.80 13.66
C GLN A 239 4.99 42.76 14.13
N ALA A 240 4.83 41.51 13.69
CA ALA A 240 5.78 40.44 14.00
C ALA A 240 6.99 40.39 13.05
N ARG A 241 6.99 41.21 11.99
CA ARG A 241 8.00 41.26 10.92
C ARG A 241 8.25 39.89 10.28
N SER A 242 7.19 39.10 10.10
CA SER A 242 7.26 37.68 9.72
C SER A 242 6.27 37.33 8.62
N TYR A 243 6.60 36.31 7.82
CA TYR A 243 5.70 35.72 6.83
C TYR A 243 4.81 34.59 7.41
N ALA A 244 4.69 34.48 8.74
CA ALA A 244 3.80 33.51 9.38
C ALA A 244 2.33 33.64 8.91
N LYS A 245 1.91 34.86 8.58
CA LYS A 245 0.55 35.12 8.07
C LYS A 245 0.33 34.50 6.68
N TYR A 246 1.36 34.32 5.86
CA TYR A 246 1.25 33.53 4.64
C TYR A 246 0.91 32.07 4.94
N CYS A 247 1.57 31.45 5.93
CA CYS A 247 1.28 30.08 6.35
C CYS A 247 -0.18 29.95 6.86
N TYR A 248 -0.70 30.97 7.54
CA TYR A 248 -2.11 31.05 7.91
C TYR A 248 -3.04 31.06 6.68
N LEU A 249 -2.78 31.94 5.71
CA LEU A 249 -3.56 31.99 4.46
C LEU A 249 -3.50 30.65 3.72
N LEU A 250 -2.35 29.99 3.70
CA LEU A 250 -2.20 28.66 3.12
C LEU A 250 -3.09 27.63 3.84
N GLY A 251 -3.09 27.60 5.17
CA GLY A 251 -3.99 26.76 5.96
C GLY A 251 -5.47 27.01 5.64
N GLN A 252 -5.85 28.28 5.47
CA GLN A 252 -7.21 28.65 5.05
C GLN A 252 -7.55 28.10 3.66
N ARG A 253 -6.60 28.12 2.71
CA ARG A 253 -6.81 27.53 1.37
C ARG A 253 -6.93 26.01 1.42
N VAL A 254 -6.14 25.36 2.27
CA VAL A 254 -6.25 23.92 2.52
C VAL A 254 -7.64 23.57 3.03
N ARG A 255 -8.18 24.36 3.97
CA ARG A 255 -9.56 24.19 4.46
C ARG A 255 -10.63 24.52 3.40
N LEU A 256 -10.44 25.60 2.64
CA LEU A 256 -11.45 26.07 1.68
C LEU A 256 -11.65 25.05 0.55
N TYR A 257 -10.55 24.53 0.01
CA TYR A 257 -10.57 23.63 -1.15
C TYR A 257 -10.44 22.15 -0.77
N ASN A 258 -10.49 21.83 0.53
CA ASN A 258 -10.30 20.47 1.04
C ASN A 258 -9.01 19.80 0.55
N PHE A 259 -7.91 20.56 0.51
CA PHE A 259 -6.64 20.01 0.09
C PHE A 259 -6.07 19.06 1.14
N THR A 260 -5.17 18.18 0.70
CA THR A 260 -4.19 17.53 1.57
C THR A 260 -2.83 18.19 1.35
N TRP A 261 -2.37 18.99 2.31
CA TRP A 261 -1.02 19.57 2.27
C TRP A 261 0.00 18.60 2.86
N VAL A 262 1.06 18.29 2.14
CA VAL A 262 2.07 17.31 2.54
C VAL A 262 3.43 17.98 2.78
N SER A 263 3.94 17.81 4.00
CA SER A 263 5.28 18.20 4.45
C SER A 263 6.10 16.95 4.74
N ILE A 264 7.10 16.73 3.89
CA ILE A 264 7.78 15.42 3.76
C ILE A 264 8.98 15.21 4.70
N VAL A 265 9.48 16.28 5.34
CA VAL A 265 10.64 16.25 6.25
C VAL A 265 10.68 17.52 7.10
N GLY A 266 11.36 17.44 8.24
CA GLY A 266 11.71 18.61 9.06
C GLY A 266 10.53 19.23 9.80
N TYR A 267 10.73 20.46 10.28
CA TYR A 267 9.71 21.33 10.87
C TYR A 267 8.90 21.96 9.73
N PRO A 268 7.61 21.57 9.55
CA PRO A 268 6.81 22.08 8.45
C PRO A 268 6.65 23.61 8.49
N LEU A 269 6.78 24.28 7.34
CA LEU A 269 6.53 25.71 7.19
C LEU A 269 7.45 26.62 8.01
N TYR A 270 8.68 26.19 8.31
CA TYR A 270 9.63 27.00 9.08
C TYR A 270 10.22 28.17 8.28
N TYR A 271 10.29 28.03 6.95
CA TYR A 271 10.77 29.07 6.04
C TYR A 271 9.76 29.32 4.92
N VAL A 272 9.81 30.51 4.34
CA VAL A 272 9.19 30.80 3.04
C VAL A 272 10.26 31.09 2.00
N SER A 273 10.04 30.69 0.75
CA SER A 273 11.04 30.88 -0.31
C SER A 273 10.45 31.41 -1.60
N ASN A 274 11.12 32.42 -2.15
CA ASN A 274 10.95 32.96 -3.48
C ASN A 274 12.19 33.81 -3.82
N VAL A 275 12.94 33.43 -4.84
CA VAL A 275 14.24 34.06 -5.17
C VAL A 275 14.09 35.49 -5.67
N ASN A 276 12.94 35.82 -6.27
CA ASN A 276 12.67 37.15 -6.79
C ASN A 276 12.13 38.09 -5.71
N LEU A 277 11.36 37.55 -4.76
CA LEU A 277 10.83 38.33 -3.63
C LEU A 277 11.87 38.58 -2.55
N PHE A 278 12.81 37.65 -2.37
CA PHE A 278 13.83 37.70 -1.32
C PHE A 278 15.26 37.63 -1.91
N PRO A 279 15.65 38.53 -2.82
CA PRO A 279 16.96 38.46 -3.47
C PRO A 279 18.11 38.45 -2.46
N ASP A 280 18.01 39.28 -1.42
CA ASP A 280 19.02 39.39 -0.35
C ASP A 280 18.61 38.66 0.94
N GLY A 281 17.43 38.05 0.97
CA GLY A 281 16.94 37.30 2.13
C GLY A 281 17.50 35.89 2.16
N HIS A 282 17.97 35.44 3.32
CA HIS A 282 18.49 34.08 3.50
C HIS A 282 17.95 33.39 4.77
N ASN A 283 18.08 32.06 4.84
CA ASN A 283 17.65 31.24 5.98
C ASN A 283 18.63 31.19 7.15
N THR A 284 19.37 32.26 7.43
CA THR A 284 20.45 32.30 8.44
C THR A 284 21.65 31.36 8.20
N TRP A 285 21.60 30.47 7.21
CA TRP A 285 22.70 29.57 6.79
C TRP A 285 23.29 29.93 5.42
N GLY A 286 23.04 31.15 4.92
CA GLY A 286 23.59 31.65 3.66
C GLY A 286 22.90 31.15 2.39
N ILE A 287 21.73 30.47 2.49
CA ILE A 287 20.92 30.16 1.31
C ILE A 287 19.98 31.32 1.03
N TYR A 288 20.26 32.05 -0.04
CA TYR A 288 19.48 33.21 -0.48
C TYR A 288 18.15 32.83 -1.16
N GLY A 289 17.21 33.77 -1.24
CA GLY A 289 15.87 33.54 -1.80
C GLY A 289 14.85 33.04 -0.78
N MET A 290 15.09 33.25 0.52
CA MET A 290 14.20 32.75 1.57
C MET A 290 14.18 33.64 2.83
N ARG A 291 13.13 33.50 3.63
CA ARG A 291 12.96 34.19 4.91
C ARG A 291 12.58 33.21 6.00
N ASP A 292 13.18 33.40 7.17
CA ASP A 292 12.80 32.67 8.38
C ASP A 292 11.43 33.13 8.86
N VAL A 293 10.59 32.15 9.19
CA VAL A 293 9.28 32.32 9.81
C VAL A 293 9.29 31.72 11.23
N GLY A 294 10.15 30.74 11.46
CA GLY A 294 10.25 30.01 12.71
C GLY A 294 9.03 29.11 13.01
N PRO A 295 8.86 28.70 14.28
CA PRO A 295 7.73 27.89 14.73
C PRO A 295 6.36 28.51 14.42
N ALA A 296 6.32 29.84 14.24
CA ALA A 296 5.10 30.56 13.93
C ALA A 296 4.45 30.14 12.62
N GLY A 297 5.21 29.61 11.66
CA GLY A 297 4.66 29.16 10.38
C GLY A 297 3.68 28.00 10.54
N LEU A 298 4.08 26.94 11.24
CA LEU A 298 3.20 25.80 11.50
C LEU A 298 2.01 26.17 12.39
N ASN A 299 2.24 26.93 13.47
CA ASN A 299 1.16 27.37 14.35
C ASN A 299 0.10 28.18 13.56
N ALA A 300 0.56 29.12 12.73
CA ALA A 300 -0.31 29.93 11.88
C ALA A 300 -1.04 29.07 10.84
N PHE A 301 -0.37 28.10 10.21
CA PHE A 301 -1.00 27.16 9.29
C PHE A 301 -2.13 26.35 9.96
N LEU A 302 -1.89 25.82 11.15
CA LEU A 302 -2.90 25.07 11.91
C LEU A 302 -4.08 25.96 12.33
N GLN A 303 -3.84 27.21 12.72
CA GLN A 303 -4.92 28.19 12.97
C GLN A 303 -5.75 28.44 11.71
N GLY A 304 -5.12 28.59 10.54
CA GLY A 304 -5.80 28.80 9.28
C GLY A 304 -6.60 27.58 8.81
N LEU A 305 -6.04 26.38 9.01
CA LEU A 305 -6.70 25.10 8.74
C LEU A 305 -7.91 24.89 9.63
N ASP A 306 -7.83 25.27 10.90
CA ASP A 306 -8.93 25.17 11.87
C ASP A 306 -9.99 26.27 11.68
N GLY A 307 -9.58 27.40 11.12
CA GLY A 307 -10.43 28.58 10.97
C GLY A 307 -10.42 29.55 12.14
N LYS A 308 -9.46 29.43 13.04
CA LYS A 308 -9.23 30.41 14.10
C LYS A 308 -8.77 31.74 13.51
N SER A 309 -8.94 32.81 14.27
CA SER A 309 -8.29 34.09 13.95
C SER A 309 -6.78 33.94 13.97
N TYR A 310 -6.11 34.62 13.05
CA TYR A 310 -4.66 34.69 13.03
C TYR A 310 -4.13 35.36 14.30
N SER A 311 -3.21 34.69 14.98
CA SER A 311 -2.37 35.25 16.04
C SER A 311 -0.95 34.73 15.87
N TYR A 312 0.02 35.65 15.82
CA TYR A 312 1.43 35.27 15.82
C TYR A 312 1.76 34.46 17.07
N ASN A 313 2.38 33.30 16.89
CA ASN A 313 2.72 32.38 17.97
C ASN A 313 4.01 31.62 17.64
N SER A 314 5.11 31.96 18.28
CA SER A 314 6.42 31.33 18.07
C SER A 314 6.69 30.12 18.98
N ASN A 315 5.68 29.55 19.64
CA ASN A 315 5.86 28.39 20.50
C ASN A 315 6.25 27.16 19.69
N TRP A 316 7.22 26.43 20.20
CA TRP A 316 7.70 25.21 19.58
C TRP A 316 6.75 24.03 19.90
N ILE A 317 6.16 23.42 18.88
CA ILE A 317 5.19 22.32 19.02
C ILE A 317 5.68 20.99 18.42
N THR A 318 6.99 20.86 18.21
CA THR A 318 7.65 19.61 17.83
C THR A 318 8.70 19.17 18.84
N ASN A 319 9.10 17.89 18.82
CA ASN A 319 10.19 17.40 19.64
C ASN A 319 11.03 16.37 18.89
N ASP A 320 12.28 16.23 19.35
CA ASP A 320 13.13 15.12 18.98
C ASP A 320 12.78 13.90 19.81
N VAL A 321 12.35 12.83 19.14
CA VAL A 321 11.97 11.56 19.75
C VAL A 321 12.93 10.43 19.37
N GLY A 322 14.01 10.74 18.63
CA GLY A 322 15.01 9.77 18.21
C GLY A 322 14.50 8.80 17.16
N VAL A 323 14.82 7.51 17.33
CA VAL A 323 14.49 6.46 16.36
C VAL A 323 13.02 6.06 16.48
N VAL A 324 12.33 6.04 15.35
CA VAL A 324 10.91 5.71 15.24
C VAL A 324 10.69 4.51 14.32
N GLN A 325 9.58 3.82 14.54
CA GLN A 325 9.18 2.62 13.82
C GLN A 325 7.82 2.82 13.15
N LEU A 326 7.64 2.17 12.01
CA LEU A 326 6.37 2.20 11.27
C LEU A 326 5.22 1.71 12.15
N SER A 327 4.04 2.31 11.96
CA SER A 327 2.82 1.82 12.59
C SER A 327 2.39 0.46 12.01
N PRO A 328 1.63 -0.37 12.74
CA PRO A 328 1.09 -1.61 12.20
C PRO A 328 0.29 -1.40 10.90
N THR A 329 -0.45 -0.29 10.81
CA THR A 329 -1.18 0.09 9.60
C THR A 329 -0.24 0.38 8.44
N ALA A 330 0.84 1.13 8.67
CA ALA A 330 1.84 1.41 7.65
C ALA A 330 2.52 0.12 7.18
N VAL A 331 2.91 -0.77 8.09
CA VAL A 331 3.50 -2.08 7.76
C VAL A 331 2.56 -2.92 6.90
N TYR A 332 1.27 -2.99 7.24
CA TYR A 332 0.27 -3.67 6.43
C TYR A 332 0.25 -3.14 5.00
N TYR A 333 0.25 -1.82 4.83
CA TYR A 333 0.22 -1.20 3.50
C TYR A 333 1.55 -1.23 2.76
N CYS A 334 2.69 -1.39 3.45
CA CYS A 334 3.96 -1.72 2.79
C CYS A 334 3.81 -3.01 1.98
N ASN A 335 3.25 -4.06 2.62
CA ASN A 335 3.02 -5.35 1.98
C ASN A 335 1.98 -5.25 0.86
N TYR A 336 0.90 -4.50 1.08
CA TYR A 336 -0.18 -4.36 0.11
C TYR A 336 0.28 -3.65 -1.17
N TYR A 337 1.05 -2.56 -1.06
CA TYR A 337 1.49 -1.75 -2.21
C TYR A 337 2.90 -2.09 -2.71
N GLY A 338 3.64 -2.96 -2.02
CA GLY A 338 5.02 -3.30 -2.36
C GLY A 338 6.02 -2.15 -2.15
N ILE A 339 5.70 -1.20 -1.27
CA ILE A 339 6.53 -0.01 -0.98
C ILE A 339 7.15 -0.18 0.40
N TYR A 340 8.46 -0.41 0.44
CA TYR A 340 9.19 -0.69 1.68
C TYR A 340 10.18 0.43 2.01
N PRO A 341 9.79 1.42 2.84
CA PRO A 341 10.72 2.38 3.42
C PRO A 341 11.66 1.69 4.42
N SER A 342 12.71 2.40 4.86
CA SER A 342 13.55 1.89 5.96
C SER A 342 12.70 1.59 7.20
N PRO A 343 12.86 0.43 7.85
CA PRO A 343 12.07 0.04 9.02
C PRO A 343 12.33 0.92 10.25
N ARG A 344 13.43 1.66 10.25
CA ARG A 344 13.80 2.62 11.28
C ARG A 344 14.17 3.95 10.65
N GLN A 345 13.66 5.02 11.25
CA GLN A 345 13.88 6.39 10.81
C GLN A 345 14.18 7.26 12.04
N THR A 346 14.82 8.39 11.85
CA THR A 346 15.07 9.35 12.95
C THR A 346 14.10 10.52 12.81
N ALA A 347 13.38 10.83 13.88
CA ALA A 347 12.41 11.92 13.91
C ALA A 347 12.80 12.99 14.94
N THR A 348 13.29 14.13 14.44
CA THR A 348 13.66 15.31 15.25
C THR A 348 12.53 16.35 15.35
N ARG A 349 11.41 16.11 14.65
CA ARG A 349 10.31 17.08 14.47
C ARG A 349 8.94 16.42 14.65
N ALA A 350 8.83 15.47 15.58
CA ALA A 350 7.56 14.83 15.90
C ALA A 350 6.59 15.86 16.49
N LEU A 351 5.32 15.84 16.10
CA LEU A 351 4.30 16.81 16.53
C LEU A 351 3.68 16.41 17.88
N SER A 352 3.41 17.37 18.76
CA SER A 352 2.70 17.11 20.02
C SER A 352 1.27 16.63 19.76
N ALA A 353 0.78 15.66 20.53
CA ALA A 353 -0.62 15.21 20.48
C ALA A 353 -1.63 16.32 20.89
N SER A 354 -1.18 17.38 21.57
CA SER A 354 -2.00 18.54 21.91
C SER A 354 -2.62 19.25 20.68
N ILE A 355 -2.01 19.10 19.49
CA ILE A 355 -2.57 19.70 18.27
C ILE A 355 -3.92 19.09 17.89
N LEU A 356 -4.19 17.85 18.33
CA LEU A 356 -5.40 17.11 17.97
C LEU A 356 -6.65 17.78 18.52
N THR A 357 -6.59 18.18 19.79
CA THR A 357 -7.66 18.92 20.46
C THR A 357 -7.61 20.40 20.14
N THR A 358 -6.41 20.98 20.03
CA THR A 358 -6.26 22.43 19.81
C THR A 358 -6.80 22.88 18.46
N TYR A 359 -6.69 22.06 17.41
CA TYR A 359 -7.01 22.44 16.03
C TYR A 359 -8.01 21.50 15.35
N ASN A 360 -8.90 20.88 16.13
CA ASN A 360 -9.96 19.98 15.64
C ASN A 360 -9.46 18.93 14.61
N LEU A 361 -8.38 18.23 14.97
CA LEU A 361 -7.82 17.10 14.23
C LEU A 361 -8.14 15.82 15.02
N PRO A 362 -9.40 15.33 14.99
CA PRO A 362 -9.81 14.22 15.84
C PRO A 362 -8.96 12.98 15.61
N GLU A 363 -8.46 12.38 16.69
CA GLU A 363 -7.61 11.18 16.67
C GLU A 363 -8.22 10.07 15.79
N SER A 364 -9.55 9.91 15.80
CA SER A 364 -10.27 8.91 15.00
C SER A 364 -10.14 9.09 13.48
N ARG A 365 -9.64 10.25 13.01
CA ARG A 365 -9.41 10.54 11.59
C ARG A 365 -7.93 10.63 11.24
N VAL A 366 -7.04 10.40 12.20
CA VAL A 366 -5.58 10.40 11.98
C VAL A 366 -5.13 9.06 11.41
N VAL A 367 -4.25 9.11 10.43
CA VAL A 367 -3.56 7.92 9.89
C VAL A 367 -2.09 8.01 10.24
N TYR A 368 -1.67 7.21 11.21
CA TYR A 368 -0.30 7.15 11.69
C TYR A 368 0.61 6.40 10.71
N VAL A 369 1.68 7.07 10.25
CA VAL A 369 2.78 6.42 9.50
C VAL A 369 3.75 5.77 10.47
N PHE A 370 4.05 6.45 11.58
CA PHE A 370 4.88 5.95 12.67
C PHE A 370 4.07 5.75 13.95
N ASN A 371 4.54 4.86 14.82
CA ASN A 371 4.00 4.73 16.17
C ASN A 371 4.16 6.06 16.95
N LYS A 372 3.16 6.39 17.78
CA LYS A 372 3.30 7.47 18.75
C LYS A 372 4.39 7.14 19.77
N VAL A 373 5.10 8.15 20.23
CA VAL A 373 6.18 8.01 21.20
C VAL A 373 5.84 8.86 22.43
N TYR A 374 5.85 8.25 23.61
CA TYR A 374 5.72 8.99 24.86
C TYR A 374 7.08 9.51 25.32
N LYS A 375 7.22 10.82 25.48
CA LYS A 375 8.48 11.46 25.91
C LYS A 375 8.18 12.80 26.59
N ASN A 376 8.91 13.12 27.66
CA ASN A 376 8.78 14.39 28.40
C ASN A 376 7.33 14.69 28.84
N ASN A 377 6.62 13.67 29.35
CA ASN A 377 5.22 13.75 29.77
C ASN A 377 4.20 14.15 28.69
N ASP A 378 4.54 13.95 27.41
CA ASP A 378 3.61 14.16 26.30
C ASP A 378 3.71 13.03 25.26
N TRP A 379 2.65 12.85 24.50
CA TRP A 379 2.61 11.96 23.34
C TRP A 379 3.02 12.73 22.09
N TRP A 380 3.99 12.18 21.37
CA TRP A 380 4.52 12.74 20.15
C TRP A 380 4.16 11.87 18.96
N MET A 381 3.86 12.51 17.84
CA MET A 381 3.41 11.91 16.59
C MET A 381 4.49 12.16 15.53
N PRO A 382 5.38 11.19 15.27
CA PRO A 382 6.54 11.41 14.39
C PRO A 382 6.17 11.57 12.92
N GLY A 383 5.03 11.03 12.51
CA GLY A 383 4.53 11.20 11.16
C GLY A 383 3.13 10.63 11.00
N ALA A 384 2.21 11.45 10.50
CA ALA A 384 0.81 11.08 10.34
C ALA A 384 0.08 12.00 9.36
N VAL A 385 -1.00 11.50 8.79
CA VAL A 385 -2.00 12.28 8.05
C VAL A 385 -3.12 12.69 9.00
N PHE A 386 -3.20 13.98 9.29
CA PHE A 386 -4.23 14.61 10.10
C PHE A 386 -5.36 15.11 9.22
N ARG A 387 -6.60 14.82 9.59
CA ARG A 387 -7.78 15.31 8.87
C ARG A 387 -8.55 16.26 9.76
N HIS A 388 -8.73 17.48 9.28
CA HIS A 388 -9.47 18.51 9.97
C HIS A 388 -10.97 18.31 9.77
N VAL A 389 -11.70 18.38 10.89
CA VAL A 389 -13.16 18.34 10.94
C VAL A 389 -13.58 19.52 11.81
N ALA A 390 -14.37 20.45 11.27
CA ALA A 390 -14.78 21.62 12.03
C ALA A 390 -15.57 21.22 13.29
N ALA A 391 -15.47 22.02 14.35
CA ALA A 391 -16.18 21.76 15.60
C ALA A 391 -17.70 21.65 15.34
N GLY A 392 -18.30 20.53 15.78
CA GLY A 392 -19.73 20.25 15.55
C GLY A 392 -20.08 19.72 14.15
N ASP A 393 -19.08 19.50 13.28
CA ASP A 393 -19.24 18.91 11.95
C ASP A 393 -18.69 17.46 11.95
N ASN A 394 -19.01 16.70 10.90
CA ASN A 394 -18.45 15.38 10.59
C ASN A 394 -17.72 15.35 9.23
N LYS A 395 -17.77 16.45 8.47
CA LYS A 395 -17.14 16.60 7.17
C LYS A 395 -15.67 16.95 7.31
N VAL A 396 -14.83 16.24 6.57
CA VAL A 396 -13.42 16.62 6.41
C VAL A 396 -13.37 17.84 5.50
N THR A 397 -12.76 18.92 6.00
CA THR A 397 -12.61 20.18 5.26
C THR A 397 -11.18 20.45 4.84
N GLY A 398 -10.20 19.69 5.32
CA GLY A 398 -8.82 19.77 4.87
C GLY A 398 -7.98 18.72 5.56
N SER A 399 -6.78 18.48 5.04
CA SER A 399 -5.85 17.51 5.63
C SER A 399 -4.43 18.06 5.64
N PHE A 400 -3.68 17.68 6.67
CA PHE A 400 -2.28 17.99 6.82
C PHE A 400 -1.52 16.69 7.03
N PHE A 401 -0.57 16.40 6.15
CA PHE A 401 0.33 15.27 6.30
C PHE A 401 1.72 15.79 6.65
N ALA A 402 2.21 15.46 7.83
CA ALA A 402 3.55 15.81 8.27
C ALA A 402 4.38 14.57 8.56
N LEU A 403 5.63 14.59 8.10
CA LEU A 403 6.68 13.65 8.47
C LEU A 403 7.80 14.42 9.18
N GLY A 404 7.93 14.21 10.50
CA GLY A 404 8.89 14.89 11.36
C GLY A 404 10.32 14.36 11.27
N LEU A 405 10.74 13.90 10.08
CA LEU A 405 12.03 13.26 9.83
C LEU A 405 13.20 14.24 9.93
N THR A 406 14.36 13.72 10.31
CA THR A 406 15.60 14.49 10.38
C THR A 406 16.28 14.60 9.02
N ARG A 407 16.16 15.77 8.36
CA ARG A 407 16.93 16.23 7.17
C ARG A 407 16.82 15.41 5.88
N THR A 408 16.80 14.09 5.93
CA THR A 408 16.80 13.22 4.76
C THR A 408 15.37 12.70 4.55
N PRO A 409 14.68 13.12 3.48
CA PRO A 409 13.37 12.59 3.16
C PRO A 409 13.48 11.14 2.69
N ASP A 410 12.50 10.30 3.04
CA ASP A 410 12.27 9.02 2.37
C ASP A 410 10.95 9.12 1.61
N ILE A 411 11.04 9.21 0.27
CA ILE A 411 9.89 9.36 -0.63
C ILE A 411 8.86 8.24 -0.45
N ARG A 412 9.31 7.05 -0.03
CA ARG A 412 8.45 5.88 0.18
C ARG A 412 7.53 6.10 1.37
N LEU A 413 7.96 6.82 2.41
CA LEU A 413 7.08 7.19 3.54
C LEU A 413 6.02 8.19 3.13
N THR A 414 6.38 9.14 2.25
CA THR A 414 5.42 10.10 1.70
C THR A 414 4.37 9.37 0.87
N ALA A 415 4.80 8.48 -0.02
CA ALA A 415 3.87 7.68 -0.80
C ALA A 415 3.00 6.78 0.09
N LEU A 416 3.62 6.04 1.01
CA LEU A 416 2.94 5.15 1.92
C LEU A 416 1.90 5.87 2.78
N GLY A 417 2.21 7.06 3.31
CA GLY A 417 1.26 7.84 4.11
C GLY A 417 0.02 8.26 3.32
N LEU A 418 0.21 8.69 2.06
CA LEU A 418 -0.93 8.99 1.17
C LEU A 418 -1.74 7.73 0.84
N LEU A 419 -1.08 6.62 0.52
CA LEU A 419 -1.77 5.37 0.20
C LEU A 419 -2.49 4.77 1.41
N CYS A 420 -1.94 4.89 2.62
CA CYS A 420 -2.63 4.53 3.87
C CYS A 420 -3.87 5.41 4.11
N ALA A 421 -3.81 6.67 3.70
CA ALA A 421 -4.90 7.62 3.88
C ALA A 421 -6.03 7.40 2.87
N PHE A 422 -5.71 7.28 1.58
CA PHE A 422 -6.70 7.15 0.50
C PHE A 422 -7.10 5.71 0.20
N LYS A 423 -6.25 4.73 0.52
CA LYS A 423 -6.50 3.29 0.39
C LYS A 423 -7.00 2.86 -1.01
N PRO A 424 -6.37 3.31 -2.11
CA PRO A 424 -6.77 2.86 -3.45
C PRO A 424 -6.64 1.34 -3.55
N ARG A 425 -7.65 0.68 -4.13
CA ARG A 425 -7.64 -0.77 -4.36
C ARG A 425 -6.65 -1.14 -5.45
N LEU A 426 -6.07 -2.33 -5.38
CA LEU A 426 -5.23 -2.87 -6.44
C LEU A 426 -6.02 -3.89 -7.25
N TYR A 427 -6.22 -3.63 -8.55
CA TYR A 427 -6.83 -4.58 -9.46
C TYR A 427 -5.74 -5.41 -10.13
N ARG A 428 -5.86 -6.73 -10.06
CA ARG A 428 -4.99 -7.65 -10.81
C ARG A 428 -5.47 -7.64 -12.26
N SER A 429 -4.68 -7.17 -13.21
CA SER A 429 -4.98 -7.44 -14.62
C SER A 429 -4.59 -8.89 -14.90
N VAL A 430 -5.57 -9.77 -14.82
CA VAL A 430 -5.50 -11.13 -15.35
C VAL A 430 -6.54 -11.19 -16.47
N TYR A 431 -6.31 -11.99 -17.51
CA TYR A 431 -7.24 -12.39 -18.59
C TYR A 431 -7.00 -11.92 -20.03
N THR A 432 -5.98 -11.12 -20.37
CA THR A 432 -5.76 -10.74 -21.80
C THR A 432 -4.39 -11.04 -22.37
N ALA A 433 -3.52 -11.76 -21.65
CA ALA A 433 -2.24 -12.19 -22.21
C ALA A 433 -2.40 -13.55 -22.90
N VAL A 434 -2.37 -13.56 -24.23
CA VAL A 434 -2.24 -14.80 -25.04
C VAL A 434 -0.97 -15.53 -24.60
N ASP A 435 -1.01 -16.86 -24.49
CA ASP A 435 0.11 -17.71 -24.05
C ASP A 435 0.65 -17.47 -22.62
N ALA A 436 -0.14 -16.85 -21.73
CA ALA A 436 0.24 -16.65 -20.33
C ALA A 436 -0.22 -17.78 -19.39
N THR A 437 -1.16 -18.62 -19.83
CA THR A 437 -1.75 -19.68 -19.00
C THR A 437 -1.85 -20.99 -19.79
N ARG A 438 -1.45 -22.10 -19.17
CA ARG A 438 -1.73 -23.46 -19.65
C ARG A 438 -2.65 -24.17 -18.68
N LEU A 439 -3.56 -24.98 -19.23
CA LEU A 439 -4.36 -25.93 -18.47
C LEU A 439 -3.67 -27.28 -18.55
N VAL A 440 -3.24 -27.83 -17.42
CA VAL A 440 -2.69 -29.18 -17.34
C VAL A 440 -3.77 -30.10 -16.79
N VAL A 441 -4.10 -31.15 -17.54
CA VAL A 441 -5.07 -32.17 -17.14
C VAL A 441 -4.31 -33.46 -16.90
N LEU A 442 -4.39 -34.00 -15.69
CA LEU A 442 -3.87 -35.32 -15.35
C LEU A 442 -5.04 -36.25 -15.12
N GLN A 443 -5.17 -37.24 -16.01
CA GLN A 443 -6.11 -38.33 -15.89
C GLN A 443 -5.38 -39.56 -15.37
N LEU A 444 -5.91 -40.17 -14.31
CA LEU A 444 -5.37 -41.37 -13.69
C LEU A 444 -6.37 -42.52 -13.83
N GLY A 445 -5.87 -43.71 -14.13
CA GLY A 445 -6.59 -44.97 -14.06
C GLY A 445 -5.88 -45.94 -13.13
N GLN A 446 -6.63 -46.85 -12.50
CA GLN A 446 -6.06 -47.89 -11.65
C GLN A 446 -6.06 -49.23 -12.40
N VAL A 447 -4.90 -49.90 -12.43
CA VAL A 447 -4.76 -51.23 -13.03
C VAL A 447 -4.64 -52.27 -11.92
N GLY A 448 -5.49 -53.30 -11.96
CA GLY A 448 -5.40 -54.46 -11.07
C GLY A 448 -6.09 -54.33 -9.70
N GLY A 449 -7.27 -53.70 -9.61
CA GLY A 449 -8.10 -53.68 -8.40
C GLY A 449 -9.49 -54.29 -8.62
N VAL A 450 -9.82 -55.35 -7.88
CA VAL A 450 -11.19 -55.76 -7.53
C VAL A 450 -11.48 -55.25 -6.12
#